data_AF-A0A413G0F4-F1
#
_entry.id   AF-A0A413G0F4-F1
#
_cell.length_a   1.000
_cell.length_b   1.000
_cell.length_c   1.000
_cell.angle_alpha   90.00
_cell.angle_beta   90.00
_cell.angle_gamma   90.00
#
_symmetry.space_group_name_H-M   'P 1'
#
loop_
_entity.id
_entity.type
_entity.pdbx_description
1 polymer ?
#
loop_
_entity_poly.entity_id
_entity_poly.type
_entity_poly.pdbx_seq_one_letter_code
_entity_poly.pdbx_strand_id
1 'polypeptide(L)'
;MRSAKETGCFPYSCGQVCYMEVSPDGAVTQLSTVGEKRSAYINAQAGISKILAVWPGRWRSDLFIIDDLDAFSEKQSLFGKYR
;
A
#
# COMPACT_ATOMS: atom_id res chain seq x y z
N MET A 1 -10.24 -4.22 -9.95
CA MET A 1 -9.31 -3.53 -9.02
C MET A 1 -10.11 -2.48 -8.26
N ARG A 2 -9.99 -2.41 -6.94
CA ARG A 2 -10.78 -1.47 -6.12
C ARG A 2 -9.89 -0.35 -5.58
N SER A 3 -10.40 0.86 -5.42
CA SER A 3 -9.69 1.93 -4.71
C SER A 3 -9.75 1.69 -3.19
N ALA A 4 -8.64 1.89 -2.49
CA ALA A 4 -8.62 1.84 -1.03
C ALA A 4 -9.40 3.03 -0.44
N LYS A 5 -9.29 4.22 -1.03
CA LYS A 5 -10.01 5.43 -0.64
C LYS A 5 -11.53 5.29 -0.76
N GLU A 6 -12.02 4.74 -1.89
CA GLU A 6 -13.46 4.51 -2.10
C GLU A 6 -14.03 3.44 -1.17
N THR A 7 -13.19 2.54 -0.65
CA THR A 7 -13.62 1.49 0.29
C THR A 7 -13.83 2.04 1.70
N GLY A 8 -13.22 3.18 2.06
CA GLY A 8 -13.40 3.92 3.32
C GLY A 8 -12.89 3.23 4.60
N CYS A 9 -12.85 1.90 4.64
CA CYS A 9 -12.42 1.08 5.79
C CYS A 9 -11.38 0.03 5.40
N PHE A 10 -10.46 0.35 4.48
CA PHE A 10 -9.39 -0.58 4.12
C PHE A 10 -8.48 -0.86 5.34
N PRO A 11 -8.22 -2.13 5.71
CA PRO A 11 -7.54 -2.46 6.96
C PRO A 11 -6.01 -2.35 6.82
N TYR A 12 -5.50 -1.12 6.70
CA TYR A 12 -4.09 -0.87 6.40
C TYR A 12 -3.11 -1.56 7.36
N SER A 13 -3.41 -1.60 8.66
CA SER A 13 -2.54 -2.20 9.69
C SER A 13 -2.73 -3.70 9.90
N CYS A 14 -3.59 -4.36 9.12
CA CYS A 14 -3.82 -5.80 9.26
C CYS A 14 -2.60 -6.57 8.75
N GLY A 15 -2.04 -7.44 9.59
CA GLY A 15 -0.87 -8.26 9.24
C GLY A 15 -1.10 -9.28 8.11
N GLN A 16 -2.36 -9.50 7.72
CA GLN A 16 -2.71 -10.35 6.58
C GLN A 16 -2.75 -9.59 5.24
N VAL A 17 -2.64 -8.25 5.26
CA VAL A 17 -2.58 -7.45 4.04
C VAL A 17 -1.18 -7.52 3.44
N CYS A 18 -1.09 -7.95 2.19
CA CYS A 18 0.17 -7.98 1.45
C CYS A 18 0.29 -6.72 0.60
N TYR A 19 1.36 -5.96 0.81
CA TYR A 19 1.66 -4.76 0.03
C TYR A 19 2.66 -5.06 -1.06
N MET A 20 2.49 -4.44 -2.23
CA MET A 20 3.35 -4.61 -3.38
C MET A 20 3.55 -3.26 -4.07
N GLU A 21 4.75 -3.00 -4.56
CA GLU A 21 5.03 -1.92 -5.49
C GLU A 21 5.00 -2.47 -6.91
N VAL A 22 4.37 -1.72 -7.82
CA VAL A 22 4.42 -1.96 -9.25
C VAL A 22 5.21 -0.83 -9.89
N SER A 23 6.37 -1.19 -10.43
CA SER A 23 7.26 -0.32 -11.17
C SER A 23 6.69 0.02 -12.56
N PRO A 24 7.16 1.09 -13.22
CA PRO A 24 6.62 1.51 -14.51
C PRO A 24 6.89 0.51 -15.65
N ASP A 25 7.90 -0.35 -15.50
CA ASP A 25 8.21 -1.48 -16.39
C ASP A 25 7.31 -2.70 -16.13
N GLY A 26 6.42 -2.63 -15.14
CA GLY A 26 5.53 -3.72 -14.74
C GLY A 26 6.15 -4.71 -13.76
N ALA A 27 7.37 -4.47 -13.27
CA ALA A 27 7.96 -5.29 -12.22
C ALA A 27 7.17 -5.14 -10.91
N VAL A 28 6.86 -6.27 -10.26
CA VAL A 28 6.11 -6.30 -9.00
C VAL A 28 7.05 -6.75 -7.89
N THR A 29 7.17 -5.92 -6.85
CA THR A 29 8.01 -6.21 -5.68
C THR A 29 7.16 -6.22 -4.42
N GLN A 30 7.31 -7.24 -3.59
CA GLN A 30 6.61 -7.34 -2.31
C GLN A 30 7.23 -6.40 -1.28
N LEU A 31 6.41 -5.61 -0.59
CA LEU A 31 6.82 -4.66 0.43
C LEU A 31 6.62 -5.26 1.82
N SER A 32 7.66 -5.91 2.35
CA SER A 32 7.58 -6.62 3.63
C SER A 32 8.02 -5.74 4.80
N THR A 33 9.05 -4.93 4.58
CA THR A 33 9.67 -4.10 5.62
C THR A 33 9.18 -2.65 5.58
N VAL A 34 9.34 -1.92 6.69
CA VAL A 34 9.03 -0.48 6.76
C VAL A 34 9.90 0.33 5.80
N GLY A 35 11.16 -0.06 5.61
CA GLY A 35 12.08 0.58 4.68
C GLY A 35 11.59 0.49 3.23
N GLU A 36 11.21 -0.71 2.78
CA GLU A 36 10.65 -0.93 1.45
C GLU A 36 9.34 -0.15 1.25
N LYS A 37 8.44 -0.18 2.24
CA LYS A 37 7.18 0.57 2.19
C LYS A 37 7.41 2.09 2.12
N ARG A 38 8.44 2.60 2.79
CA ARG A 38 8.82 4.02 2.72
C ARG A 38 9.37 4.38 1.34
N SER A 39 10.25 3.56 0.77
CA SER A 39 10.78 3.79 -0.59
C SER A 39 9.66 3.76 -1.63
N ALA A 40 8.77 2.77 -1.55
CA ALA A 40 7.61 2.67 -2.44
C ALA A 40 6.65 3.86 -2.26
N TYR A 41 6.46 4.36 -1.03
CA TYR A 41 5.67 5.57 -0.79
C TYR A 41 6.27 6.80 -1.50
N ILE A 42 7.59 6.98 -1.43
CA ILE A 42 8.28 8.10 -2.11
C ILE A 42 8.12 7.98 -3.63
N ASN A 43 8.31 6.78 -4.17
CA ASN A 43 8.15 6.53 -5.61
C ASN A 43 6.72 6.75 -6.08
N ALA A 44 5.73 6.30 -5.31
CA ALA A 44 4.32 6.48 -5.61
C ALA A 44 3.88 7.94 -5.48
N GLN A 45 4.40 8.67 -4.49
CA GLN A 45 4.18 10.10 -4.35
C GLN A 45 4.78 10.90 -5.52
N ALA A 46 5.93 10.46 -6.05
CA ALA A 46 6.53 11.01 -7.26
C ALA A 46 5.83 10.57 -8.56
N GLY A 47 4.83 9.68 -8.48
CA GLY A 47 4.10 9.14 -9.63
C GLY A 47 4.89 8.15 -10.49
N ILE A 48 6.03 7.66 -9.99
CA ILE A 48 6.92 6.73 -10.71
C ILE A 48 6.38 5.31 -10.63
N SER A 49 5.91 4.90 -9.46
CA SER A 49 5.38 3.56 -9.19
C SER A 49 3.96 3.62 -8.61
N LYS A 50 3.33 2.47 -8.47
CA LYS A 50 2.02 2.34 -7.83
C LYS A 50 2.10 1.33 -6.69
N ILE A 51 1.48 1.64 -5.56
CA ILE A 51 1.35 0.70 -4.47
C ILE A 51 0.01 -0.02 -4.61
N LEU A 52 0.08 -1.35 -4.57
CA LEU A 52 -1.06 -2.23 -4.51
C LEU A 52 -1.09 -2.95 -3.17
N ALA A 53 -2.29 -3.31 -2.73
CA ALA A 53 -2.49 -4.11 -1.54
C ALA A 53 -3.48 -5.24 -1.82
N VAL A 54 -3.11 -6.44 -1.42
CA VAL A 54 -4.01 -7.60 -1.44
C VAL A 54 -4.52 -7.82 -0.04
N TRP A 55 -5.83 -7.73 0.14
CA TRP A 55 -6.48 -8.11 1.39
C TRP A 55 -7.15 -9.47 1.23
N PRO A 56 -6.74 -10.50 1.98
CA PRO A 56 -7.43 -11.78 2.01
C PRO A 56 -8.76 -11.60 2.75
N GLY A 57 -9.84 -11.44 1.99
CA GLY A 57 -11.19 -11.51 2.53
C GLY A 57 -11.56 -12.94 2.93
N ARG A 58 -12.76 -13.12 3.47
CA ARG A 58 -13.23 -14.44 3.97
C ARG A 58 -13.37 -15.51 2.87
N TRP A 59 -13.63 -15.10 1.63
CA TRP A 59 -13.94 -16.01 0.50
C TRP A 59 -13.14 -15.73 -0.76
N ARG A 60 -12.47 -14.57 -0.85
CA ARG A 60 -11.65 -14.17 -1.98
C ARG A 60 -10.61 -13.15 -1.53
N SER A 61 -9.50 -13.10 -2.24
CA SER A 61 -8.51 -12.03 -2.10
C SER A 61 -8.90 -10.90 -3.06
N ASP A 62 -9.14 -9.71 -2.50
CA ASP A 62 -9.43 -8.52 -3.28
C ASP A 62 -8.15 -7.69 -3.43
N LEU A 63 -7.89 -7.20 -4.65
CA LEU A 63 -6.75 -6.34 -4.97
C LEU A 63 -7.18 -4.87 -4.95
N PHE A 64 -6.47 -4.08 -4.15
CA PHE A 64 -6.70 -2.66 -3.93
C PHE A 64 -5.54 -1.84 -4.48
N ILE A 65 -5.84 -0.72 -5.12
CA ILE A 65 -4.86 0.34 -5.35
C ILE A 65 -4.82 1.21 -4.11
N ILE A 66 -3.62 1.46 -3.60
CA ILE A 66 -3.41 2.44 -2.53
C ILE A 66 -3.28 3.82 -3.18
N ASP A 67 -4.42 4.46 -3.35
CA ASP A 67 -4.55 5.82 -3.84
C ASP A 67 -4.49 6.86 -2.71
N ASP A 68 -4.89 6.46 -1.50
CA ASP A 68 -4.66 7.25 -0.28
C ASP A 68 -3.28 6.96 0.32
N LEU A 69 -2.27 7.67 -0.18
CA LEU A 69 -0.89 7.57 0.29
C LEU A 69 -0.73 8.11 1.72
N ASP A 70 -1.49 9.13 2.12
CA ASP A 70 -1.39 9.75 3.44
C ASP A 70 -1.85 8.76 4.52
N ALA A 71 -3.02 8.14 4.32
CA ALA A 71 -3.54 7.08 5.20
C ALA A 71 -2.59 5.87 5.26
N PHE A 72 -1.98 5.49 4.12
CA PHE A 72 -0.98 4.43 4.10
C PHE A 72 0.24 4.78 4.96
N SER A 73 0.75 6.01 4.84
CA SER A 73 1.93 6.46 5.58
C SER A 73 1.70 6.49 7.09
N GLU A 74 0.53 6.97 7.53
CA GLU A 74 0.13 7.05 8.93
C GLU A 74 -0.02 5.64 9.51
N LYS A 75 -0.79 4.77 8.84
CA LYS A 75 -1.10 3.43 9.35
C LYS A 75 0.08 2.48 9.32
N GLN A 76 1.01 2.65 8.37
CA GLN A 76 2.27 1.91 8.36
C GLN A 76 3.36 2.56 9.23
N SER A 77 3.06 3.71 9.87
CA SER A 77 4.00 4.47 10.70
C SER A 77 5.33 4.76 9.97
N LEU A 78 5.26 5.09 8.67
CA LEU A 78 6.44 5.17 7.81
C LEU A 78 7.42 6.26 8.23
N PHE A 79 6.96 7.35 8.85
CA PHE A 79 7.80 8.48 9.24
C PHE A 79 7.95 8.65 10.76
N GLY A 80 7.49 7.68 11.55
CA GLY A 80 7.44 7.80 13.01
C GLY A 80 6.39 8.82 13.47
N LYS A 81 5.89 8.66 14.70
CA LYS A 81 4.90 9.57 15.30
C LYS A 81 5.55 10.91 15.68
N TYR A 82 5.89 11.75 14.72
CA TYR A 82 6.23 13.16 14.94
C TYR A 82 5.79 13.99 13.73
N ARG A 83 4.47 14.21 13.61
CA ARG A 83 3.92 15.32 12.85
C ARG A 83 2.74 15.89 13.62
#